data_AF-A0A3D3UIV8-F1
#
_entry.id   AF-A0A3D3UIV8-F1
#
_cell.length_a   1.000
_cell.length_b   1.000
_cell.length_c   1.000
_cell.angle_alpha   90.00
_cell.angle_beta   90.00
_cell.angle_gamma   90.00
#
_symmetry.space_group_name_H-M   'P 1'
#
loop_
_entity.id
_entity.type
_entity.pdbx_description
1 polymer ?
#
loop_
_entity_poly.entity_id
_entity_poly.type
_entity_poly.pdbx_seq_one_letter_code
_entity_poly.pdbx_strand_id
1 'polypeptide(L)'
;MMKFLDNPVQNGIAVIVALLLTATVISFVLKKVKPAGDFGELSDRIKSWWIMIAIFSTALLTSPVVSVIFFGLLSFLAFKEYVSVIPLRKVDRRVLLWAYLTIPLQYILVANNQYGLFIVFIPVWVFFLLPFRLILAKQTDGF
;
A
#
# COMPACT_ATOMS: atom_id res chain seq x y z
N MET A 1 -25.94 -23.02 -2.30
CA MET A 1 -25.41 -22.33 -3.49
C MET A 1 -24.86 -20.91 -3.16
N MET A 2 -24.35 -20.64 -1.95
CA MET A 2 -23.74 -19.34 -1.63
C MET A 2 -22.81 -19.44 -0.40
N LYS A 3 -21.77 -20.29 -0.45
CA LYS A 3 -20.73 -20.36 0.61
C LYS A 3 -19.63 -19.31 0.44
N PHE A 4 -19.67 -18.51 -0.62
CA PHE A 4 -18.68 -17.46 -0.89
C PHE A 4 -18.85 -16.24 0.04
N LEU A 5 -20.01 -16.04 0.66
CA LEU A 5 -20.29 -14.83 1.43
C LEU A 5 -19.68 -14.78 2.84
N ASP A 6 -19.16 -15.90 3.37
CA ASP A 6 -18.70 -15.96 4.76
C ASP A 6 -17.29 -15.35 4.95
N ASN A 7 -16.49 -15.22 3.88
CA ASN A 7 -15.13 -14.70 3.95
C ASN A 7 -15.01 -13.31 3.31
N PRO A 8 -14.82 -12.24 4.10
CA PRO A 8 -14.80 -10.87 3.59
C PRO A 8 -13.65 -10.63 2.59
N VAL A 9 -12.52 -11.34 2.73
CA VAL A 9 -11.37 -11.20 1.83
C VAL A 9 -11.71 -11.74 0.44
N GLN A 10 -12.36 -12.91 0.36
CA GLN A 10 -12.76 -13.51 -0.91
C GLN A 10 -13.80 -12.67 -1.63
N ASN A 11 -14.78 -12.11 -0.89
CA ASN A 11 -15.77 -11.19 -1.44
C ASN A 11 -15.11 -9.93 -2.01
N GLY A 12 -14.16 -9.33 -1.28
CA GLY A 12 -13.42 -8.16 -1.75
C GLY A 12 -12.66 -8.43 -3.05
N ILE A 13 -11.95 -9.55 -3.12
CA ILE A 13 -11.23 -9.97 -4.33
C ILE A 13 -12.21 -10.20 -5.49
N ALA A 14 -13.33 -10.88 -5.25
CA ALA A 14 -14.34 -11.14 -6.28
C ALA A 14 -14.92 -9.84 -6.87
N VAL A 15 -15.21 -8.85 -6.03
CA VAL A 15 -15.70 -7.53 -6.47
C VAL A 15 -14.64 -6.81 -7.32
N ILE A 16 -13.38 -6.81 -6.88
CA ILE A 16 -12.29 -6.17 -7.64
C ILE A 16 -12.09 -6.85 -9.00
N VAL A 17 -12.10 -8.18 -9.03
CA VAL A 17 -11.96 -8.96 -10.28
C VAL A 17 -13.14 -8.68 -11.22
N ALA A 18 -14.38 -8.65 -10.72
CA ALA A 18 -15.56 -8.31 -11.52
C ALA A 18 -15.45 -6.89 -12.12
N LEU A 19 -14.94 -5.92 -11.35
CA LEU A 19 -14.71 -4.56 -11.82
C LEU A 19 -13.62 -4.52 -12.90
N LEU A 20 -12.50 -5.23 -12.72
CA LEU A 20 -11.42 -5.30 -13.70
C LEU A 20 -11.85 -6.01 -14.99
N LEU A 21 -12.65 -7.07 -14.89
CA LEU A 21 -13.25 -7.72 -16.06
C LEU A 21 -14.15 -6.75 -16.82
N THR A 22 -15.00 -6.00 -16.10
CA THR A 22 -15.87 -4.98 -16.69
C THR A 22 -15.05 -3.90 -17.41
N ALA A 23 -14.00 -3.37 -16.77
CA ALA A 23 -13.09 -2.41 -17.39
C ALA A 23 -12.38 -2.98 -18.63
N THR A 24 -11.99 -4.26 -18.59
CA THR A 24 -11.34 -4.96 -19.71
C THR A 24 -12.30 -5.08 -20.90
N VAL A 25 -13.56 -5.46 -20.65
CA VAL A 25 -14.60 -5.55 -21.68
C VAL A 25 -14.89 -4.18 -22.29
N ILE A 26 -15.06 -3.14 -21.46
CA ILE A 26 -15.28 -1.77 -21.93
C ILE A 26 -14.12 -1.30 -22.81
N SER A 27 -12.88 -1.50 -22.36
CA SER A 27 -11.68 -1.13 -23.13
C SER A 27 -11.60 -1.87 -24.47
N PHE A 28 -11.95 -3.17 -24.49
CA PHE A 28 -11.99 -3.96 -25.72
C PHE A 28 -13.07 -3.47 -26.71
N VAL A 29 -14.27 -3.16 -26.22
CA VAL A 29 -15.37 -2.62 -27.04
C VAL A 29 -15.00 -1.25 -27.59
N LEU A 30 -14.44 -0.36 -26.77
CA LEU A 30 -14.01 0.99 -27.21
C LEU A 30 -12.97 0.92 -28.33
N LYS A 31 -11.99 0.01 -28.22
CA LYS A 31 -10.98 -0.22 -29.27
C LYS A 31 -11.58 -0.70 -30.58
N LYS A 32 -12.65 -1.50 -30.55
CA LYS A 32 -13.34 -1.97 -31.75
C LYS A 32 -14.24 -0.89 -32.37
N VAL A 33 -14.93 -0.09 -31.56
CA VAL A 33 -15.90 0.90 -32.03
C VAL A 33 -15.21 2.19 -32.49
N LYS A 34 -14.10 2.58 -31.86
CA LYS A 34 -13.36 3.81 -32.18
C LYS A 34 -11.88 3.51 -32.45
N PRO A 35 -11.53 2.87 -33.57
CA PRO A 35 -10.14 2.51 -33.88
C PRO A 35 -9.19 3.71 -34.04
N ALA A 36 -9.71 4.93 -34.24
CA ALA A 36 -8.92 6.17 -34.27
C ALA A 36 -8.66 6.80 -32.88
N GLY A 37 -9.23 6.25 -31.79
CA GLY A 37 -9.00 6.72 -30.43
C GLY A 37 -7.72 6.12 -29.83
N ASP A 38 -6.93 6.94 -29.14
CA ASP A 38 -5.77 6.46 -28.39
C ASP A 38 -6.20 5.80 -27.08
N PHE A 39 -6.32 4.48 -27.10
CA PHE A 39 -6.67 3.64 -25.94
C PHE A 39 -5.50 2.75 -25.48
N GLY A 40 -4.27 3.06 -25.92
CA GLY A 40 -3.07 2.34 -25.52
C GLY A 40 -2.86 2.43 -24.01
N GLU A 41 -2.82 3.66 -23.49
CA GLU A 41 -2.60 3.95 -22.08
C GLU A 41 -3.63 3.27 -21.16
N LEU A 42 -4.92 3.31 -21.51
CA LEU A 42 -5.97 2.66 -20.72
C LEU A 42 -5.75 1.14 -20.63
N SER A 43 -5.35 0.53 -21.73
CA SER A 43 -5.13 -0.92 -21.76
C SER A 43 -3.89 -1.33 -21.00
N ASP A 44 -2.83 -0.52 -21.05
CA ASP A 44 -1.61 -0.80 -20.30
C ASP A 44 -1.85 -0.61 -18.80
N ARG A 45 -2.63 0.39 -18.39
CA ARG A 45 -3.12 0.51 -17.02
C ARG A 45 -3.88 -0.75 -16.59
N ILE A 46 -4.85 -1.22 -17.38
CA ILE A 46 -5.61 -2.45 -17.05
C ILE A 46 -4.68 -3.66 -16.89
N LYS A 47 -3.67 -3.84 -17.76
CA LYS A 47 -2.69 -4.93 -17.63
C LYS A 47 -1.90 -4.82 -16.32
N SER A 48 -1.42 -3.63 -15.96
CA SER A 48 -0.73 -3.41 -14.69
C SER A 48 -1.61 -3.76 -13.49
N TRP A 49 -2.90 -3.40 -13.54
CA TRP A 49 -3.87 -3.75 -12.50
C TRP A 49 -4.12 -5.26 -12.40
N TRP A 50 -4.15 -5.98 -13.51
CA TRP A 50 -4.22 -7.45 -13.50
C TRP A 50 -3.01 -8.10 -12.83
N ILE A 51 -1.81 -7.57 -13.06
CA ILE A 51 -0.59 -8.05 -12.38
C ILE A 51 -0.69 -7.76 -10.87
N MET A 52 -1.08 -6.55 -10.49
CA MET A 52 -1.24 -6.17 -9.09
C MET A 52 -2.27 -7.06 -8.38
N ILE A 53 -3.49 -7.22 -8.92
CA ILE A 53 -4.51 -8.03 -8.25
C ILE A 53 -4.08 -9.49 -8.12
N ALA A 54 -3.34 -10.05 -9.08
CA ALA A 54 -2.85 -11.42 -9.02
C ALA A 54 -1.86 -11.61 -7.85
N ILE A 55 -0.89 -10.69 -7.72
CA ILE A 55 0.12 -10.74 -6.65
C ILE A 55 -0.56 -10.55 -5.28
N PHE A 56 -1.41 -9.53 -5.13
CA PHE A 56 -2.07 -9.24 -3.85
C PHE A 56 -3.04 -10.35 -3.43
N SER A 57 -3.83 -10.88 -4.37
CA SER A 57 -4.75 -11.98 -4.07
C SER A 57 -3.99 -13.24 -3.63
N THR A 58 -2.87 -13.55 -4.26
CA THR A 58 -2.01 -14.68 -3.88
C THR A 58 -1.47 -14.50 -2.46
N ALA A 59 -0.95 -13.31 -2.13
CA ALA A 59 -0.43 -13.02 -0.80
C ALA A 59 -1.52 -13.10 0.29
N LEU A 60 -2.74 -12.64 -0.01
CA LEU A 60 -3.88 -12.63 0.91
C LEU A 60 -4.51 -14.01 1.13
N LEU A 61 -4.59 -14.84 0.08
CA LEU A 61 -5.26 -16.14 0.16
C LEU A 61 -4.34 -17.26 0.68
N THR A 62 -3.03 -17.04 0.71
CA THR A 62 -2.06 -18.07 1.13
C THR A 62 -2.08 -18.31 2.65
N SER A 63 -1.75 -17.30 3.45
CA SER A 63 -1.81 -17.38 4.92
C SER A 63 -1.69 -15.98 5.55
N PRO A 64 -2.19 -15.76 6.78
CA PRO A 64 -2.04 -14.48 7.46
C PRO A 64 -0.58 -14.05 7.63
N VAL A 65 0.32 -14.98 7.94
CA VAL A 65 1.76 -14.68 8.10
C VAL A 65 2.37 -14.20 6.78
N VAL A 66 2.07 -14.88 5.67
CA VAL A 66 2.54 -14.46 4.34
C VAL A 66 1.99 -13.08 3.98
N SER A 67 0.72 -12.80 4.29
CA SER A 67 0.14 -11.47 4.08
C SER A 67 0.87 -10.40 4.90
N VAL A 68 1.13 -10.65 6.18
CA VAL A 68 1.86 -9.70 7.06
C VAL A 68 3.25 -9.40 6.51
N ILE A 69 4.00 -10.44 6.11
CA ILE A 69 5.33 -10.26 5.53
C ILE A 69 5.25 -9.50 4.21
N PHE A 70 4.32 -9.87 3.33
CA PHE A 70 4.12 -9.23 2.02
C PHE A 70 3.83 -7.73 2.17
N PHE A 71 2.86 -7.37 3.00
CA PHE A 71 2.50 -5.96 3.24
C PHE A 71 3.62 -5.19 3.97
N GLY A 72 4.37 -5.85 4.85
CA GLY A 72 5.57 -5.27 5.48
C GLY A 72 6.64 -4.89 4.46
N LEU A 73 6.97 -5.81 3.54
CA LEU A 73 7.91 -5.56 2.45
C LEU A 73 7.39 -4.49 1.49
N LEU A 74 6.11 -4.56 1.13
CA LEU A 74 5.48 -3.58 0.26
C LEU A 74 5.52 -2.17 0.86
N SER A 75 5.25 -2.05 2.16
CA SER A 75 5.30 -0.76 2.87
C SER A 75 6.73 -0.22 2.92
N PHE A 76 7.72 -1.08 3.15
CA PHE A 76 9.13 -0.70 3.11
C PHE A 76 9.56 -0.21 1.72
N LEU A 77 9.16 -0.93 0.66
CA LEU A 77 9.46 -0.55 -0.73
C LEU A 77 8.80 0.79 -1.08
N ALA A 78 7.50 0.94 -0.77
CA ALA A 78 6.75 2.16 -1.03
C ALA A 78 7.35 3.37 -0.30
N PHE A 79 7.76 3.19 0.96
CA PHE A 79 8.42 4.25 1.71
C PHE A 79 9.78 4.63 1.11
N LYS A 80 10.56 3.63 0.66
CA LYS A 80 11.84 3.87 -0.03
C LYS A 80 11.66 4.67 -1.31
N GLU A 81 10.68 4.32 -2.13
CA GLU A 81 10.37 5.05 -3.37
C GLU A 81 9.88 6.47 -3.08
N TYR A 82 9.01 6.64 -2.09
CA TYR A 82 8.53 7.95 -1.66
C TYR A 82 9.68 8.88 -1.22
N VAL A 83 10.59 8.36 -0.37
CA VAL A 83 11.78 9.08 0.09
C VAL A 83 12.72 9.44 -1.07
N SER A 84 12.75 8.63 -2.14
CA SER A 84 13.56 8.93 -3.33
C SER A 84 13.02 10.08 -4.16
N VAL A 85 11.71 10.35 -4.11
CA VAL A 85 11.07 11.40 -4.93
C VAL A 85 11.16 12.77 -4.25
N ILE A 86 11.17 12.80 -2.91
CA ILE A 86 11.12 14.07 -2.17
C ILE A 86 12.52 14.66 -1.97
N PRO A 87 12.71 15.98 -2.17
CA PRO A 87 13.97 16.66 -1.88
C PRO A 87 14.17 16.78 -0.36
N LEU A 88 14.75 15.76 0.26
CA LEU A 88 15.02 15.74 1.70
C LEU A 88 16.28 16.52 2.07
N ARG A 89 16.20 17.34 3.13
CA ARG A 89 17.38 17.99 3.70
C ARG A 89 18.25 16.93 4.38
N LYS A 90 19.58 17.12 4.36
CA LYS A 90 20.54 16.18 5.02
C LYS A 90 20.26 16.00 6.51
N VAL A 91 19.68 17.03 7.12
CA VAL A 91 19.19 17.12 8.49
C VAL A 91 18.12 16.06 8.81
N ASP A 92 17.25 15.74 7.86
CA ASP A 92 16.08 14.86 8.09
C ASP A 92 16.44 13.36 8.08
N ARG A 93 17.70 13.02 7.75
CA ARG A 93 18.14 11.62 7.60
C ARG A 93 17.99 10.78 8.88
N ARG A 94 18.15 11.39 10.06
CA ARG A 94 17.94 10.68 11.34
C ARG A 94 16.46 10.39 11.59
N VAL A 95 15.58 11.32 11.19
CA VAL A 95 14.12 11.15 11.30
C VAL A 95 13.64 10.04 10.35
N LEU A 96 14.23 9.95 9.16
CA LEU A 96 13.96 8.85 8.23
C LEU A 96 14.28 7.47 8.83
N LEU A 97 15.38 7.34 9.59
CA LEU A 97 15.69 6.07 10.26
C LEU A 97 14.60 5.67 11.25
N TRP A 98 14.07 6.62 12.03
CA TRP A 98 12.95 6.36 12.91
C TRP A 98 11.71 5.94 12.12
N ALA A 99 11.38 6.64 11.03
CA ALA A 99 10.27 6.25 10.17
C ALA A 99 10.45 4.83 9.61
N TYR A 100 11.65 4.45 9.15
CA TYR A 100 11.92 3.08 8.71
C TYR A 100 11.72 2.03 9.80
N LEU A 101 12.08 2.34 11.06
CA LEU A 101 11.87 1.43 12.19
C LEU A 101 10.39 1.27 12.56
N THR A 102 9.54 2.25 12.23
CA THR A 102 8.09 2.14 12.52
C THR A 102 7.43 1.06 11.69
N ILE A 103 7.89 0.80 10.45
CA ILE A 103 7.32 -0.22 9.57
C ILE A 103 7.42 -1.62 10.21
N PRO A 104 8.60 -2.18 10.54
CA PRO A 104 8.68 -3.52 11.12
C PRO A 104 7.97 -3.58 12.48
N LEU A 105 8.08 -2.54 13.31
CA LEU A 105 7.35 -2.51 14.60
C LEU A 105 5.84 -2.60 14.40
N GLN A 106 5.29 -1.86 13.42
CA GLN A 106 3.87 -1.90 13.11
C GLN A 106 3.41 -3.30 12.66
N TYR A 107 4.18 -3.99 11.82
CA TYR A 107 3.81 -5.33 11.35
C TYR A 107 4.01 -6.43 12.41
N ILE A 108 4.89 -6.23 13.39
CA ILE A 108 4.95 -7.09 14.59
C ILE A 108 3.64 -6.98 15.40
N LEU A 109 3.06 -5.77 15.52
CA LEU A 109 1.77 -5.58 16.19
C LEU A 109 0.65 -6.33 15.47
N VAL A 110 0.66 -6.30 14.13
CA VAL A 110 -0.30 -7.07 13.31
C VAL A 110 -0.11 -8.58 13.53
N ALA A 111 1.14 -9.06 13.51
CA ALA A 111 1.44 -10.48 13.72
C ALA A 111 0.96 -10.99 15.09
N ASN A 112 1.01 -10.14 16.12
CA ASN A 112 0.55 -10.44 17.48
C ASN A 112 -0.96 -10.15 17.69
N ASN A 113 -1.71 -9.83 16.64
CA ASN A 113 -3.14 -9.50 16.68
C ASN A 113 -3.50 -8.32 17.62
N GLN A 114 -2.58 -7.38 17.81
CA GLN A 114 -2.77 -6.23 18.69
C GLN A 114 -3.46 -5.08 17.96
N TYR A 115 -4.72 -5.28 17.54
CA TYR A 115 -5.45 -4.31 16.71
C TYR A 115 -5.53 -2.90 17.33
N GLY A 116 -5.82 -2.81 18.62
CA GLY A 116 -5.93 -1.53 19.32
C GLY A 116 -4.63 -0.73 19.33
N LEU A 117 -3.48 -1.40 19.50
CA LEU A 117 -2.19 -0.72 19.45
C LEU A 117 -1.81 -0.38 18.01
N PHE A 118 -2.08 -1.28 17.04
CA PHE A 118 -1.82 -1.06 15.62
C PHE A 118 -2.49 0.20 15.08
N ILE A 119 -3.78 0.43 15.36
CA ILE A 119 -4.52 1.57 14.81
C ILE A 119 -4.04 2.91 15.41
N VAL A 120 -3.53 2.91 16.63
CA VAL A 120 -3.05 4.10 17.35
C VAL A 120 -1.54 4.35 17.13
N PHE A 121 -0.79 3.33 16.71
CA PHE A 121 0.68 3.36 16.61
C PHE A 121 1.21 4.52 15.74
N ILE A 122 0.81 4.59 14.47
CA ILE A 122 1.25 5.69 13.61
C ILE A 122 0.65 7.04 14.06
N PRO A 123 -0.69 7.20 14.12
CA PRO A 123 -1.28 8.52 14.26
C PRO A 123 -0.99 9.20 15.61
N VAL A 124 -0.77 8.43 16.67
CA VAL A 124 -0.47 8.98 17.99
C VAL A 124 1.01 8.84 18.33
N TRP A 125 1.54 7.62 18.34
CA TRP A 125 2.90 7.40 18.85
C TRP A 125 3.99 7.89 17.89
N VAL A 126 3.89 7.55 16.60
CA VAL A 126 4.90 7.96 15.61
C VAL A 126 4.81 9.46 15.34
N PHE A 127 3.62 10.01 15.10
CA PHE A 127 3.46 11.44 14.90
C PHE A 127 3.79 12.29 16.13
N PHE A 128 3.76 11.73 17.34
CA PHE A 128 4.31 12.40 18.50
C PHE A 128 5.85 12.32 18.54
N LEU A 129 6.41 11.14 18.24
CA LEU A 129 7.85 10.88 18.32
C LEU A 129 8.67 11.67 17.29
N LEU A 130 8.18 11.82 16.05
CA LEU A 130 8.88 12.53 14.98
C LEU A 130 9.14 14.03 15.30
N PRO A 131 8.14 14.87 15.64
CA PRO A 131 8.37 16.26 16.00
C PRO A 131 9.14 16.39 17.32
N PHE A 132 8.90 15.51 18.30
CA PHE A 132 9.69 15.50 19.53
C PHE A 132 11.18 15.28 19.24
N ARG A 133 11.51 14.37 18.31
CA ARG A 133 12.89 14.15 17.85
C ARG A 133 13.47 15.35 17.12
N LEU A 134 12.69 16.06 16.31
CA LEU A 134 13.11 17.28 15.63
C LEU A 134 13.43 18.40 16.63
N ILE A 135 12.59 18.59 17.66
CA ILE A 135 12.83 19.57 18.72
C ILE A 135 14.12 19.25 19.50
N LEU A 136 14.32 17.98 19.87
CA LEU A 136 15.56 17.55 20.55
C LEU A 136 16.82 17.72 19.69
N ALA A 137 16.68 17.68 18.36
CA ALA A 137 17.78 17.94 17.44
C ALA A 137 18.18 19.43 17.39
N LYS A 138 17.48 20.32 18.11
CA LYS A 138 17.78 21.76 18.27
C LYS A 138 17.97 22.50 16.94
N GLN A 139 17.18 22.17 15.92
CA GLN A 139 17.25 22.89 14.65
C GLN A 139 16.22 24.00 14.60
N THR A 140 16.72 25.20 14.86
CA THR A 140 16.04 26.48 14.62
C THR A 140 16.44 27.08 13.25
N ASP A 141 16.87 26.27 12.28
CA ASP A 141 17.23 26.78 10.95
C ASP A 141 15.96 27.02 10.11
N GLY A 142 15.32 28.17 10.37
CA GLY A 142 14.11 28.62 9.68
C GLY A 142 13.27 29.68 10.41
N PHE A 143 13.66 30.08 11.62
CA PHE A 143 13.24 31.34 12.25
C PHE A 143 14.43 32.27 12.37
#